data_AF-A0A6G3TE29-F1
#
_entry.id   AF-A0A6G3TE29-F1
#
_cell.length_a   1.000
_cell.length_b   1.000
_cell.length_c   1.000
_cell.angle_alpha   90.00
_cell.angle_beta   90.00
_cell.angle_gamma   90.00
#
_symmetry.space_group_name_H-M   'P 1'
#
loop_
_entity.id
_entity.type
_entity.pdbx_description
1 polymer ?
#
loop_
_entity_poly.entity_id
_entity_poly.type
_entity_poly.pdbx_seq_one_letter_code
_entity_poly.pdbx_strand_id
1 'polypeptide(L)'
;MTSPAERELLQDLADVLRNRFYGKYRGTVSAVDRETLRIKAVVPAVLGAAETGWCLPCVPYAGKDAGMVFLPDVGAAVWIEFECGDVSLPVWAGCLWRHGEQPDIASPAVRGIVTASAHKLLFDDDAAEVTLTDANDNAIAMDASGVRHTRGNQSLMVGDASVSVNDGAMEVS
;
A
#
# COMPACT_ATOMS: atom_id res chain seq x y z
N MET A 1 0.13 -12.84 -54.24
CA MET A 1 0.38 -11.50 -53.67
C MET A 1 -0.71 -11.24 -52.64
N THR A 2 -0.36 -10.98 -51.39
CA THR A 2 -1.33 -10.62 -50.33
C THR A 2 -2.03 -9.30 -50.69
N SER A 3 -3.35 -9.26 -50.51
CA SER A 3 -4.19 -8.10 -50.80
C SER A 3 -3.84 -6.91 -49.89
N PRO A 4 -4.23 -5.67 -50.26
CA PRO A 4 -4.03 -4.50 -49.40
C PRO A 4 -4.67 -4.66 -48.01
N ALA A 5 -5.90 -5.19 -47.94
CA ALA A 5 -6.62 -5.43 -46.68
C ALA A 5 -5.94 -6.50 -45.81
N GLU A 6 -5.38 -7.56 -46.41
CA GLU A 6 -4.58 -8.55 -45.67
C GLU A 6 -3.28 -7.95 -45.12
N ARG A 7 -2.65 -7.01 -45.85
CA ARG A 7 -1.45 -6.31 -45.36
C ARG A 7 -1.74 -5.40 -44.17
N GLU A 8 -2.84 -4.67 -44.24
CA GLU A 8 -3.32 -3.81 -43.13
C GLU A 8 -3.65 -4.65 -41.90
N LEU A 9 -4.43 -5.72 -42.06
CA LEU A 9 -4.74 -6.65 -40.98
C LEU A 9 -3.49 -7.26 -40.35
N LEU A 10 -2.50 -7.66 -41.16
CA LEU A 10 -1.25 -8.21 -40.67
C LEU A 10 -0.40 -7.17 -39.94
N GLN A 11 -0.44 -5.90 -40.36
CA GLN A 11 0.23 -4.80 -39.66
C GLN A 11 -0.42 -4.54 -38.30
N ASP A 12 -1.75 -4.43 -38.26
CA ASP A 12 -2.50 -4.24 -37.02
C ASP A 12 -2.28 -5.40 -36.04
N LEU A 13 -2.35 -6.65 -36.52
CA LEU A 13 -2.04 -7.83 -35.71
C LEU A 13 -0.61 -7.79 -35.18
N ALA A 14 0.35 -7.42 -36.03
CA ALA A 14 1.73 -7.38 -35.64
C ALA A 14 2.01 -6.25 -34.63
N ASP A 15 1.31 -5.12 -34.72
CA ASP A 15 1.40 -4.04 -33.75
C ASP A 15 0.72 -4.38 -32.43
N VAL A 16 -0.45 -5.03 -32.47
CA VAL A 16 -1.08 -5.59 -31.26
C VAL A 16 -0.14 -6.60 -30.59
N LEU A 17 0.47 -7.51 -31.35
CA LEU A 17 1.36 -8.53 -30.79
C LEU A 17 2.66 -7.95 -30.23
N ARG A 18 3.18 -6.85 -30.79
CA ARG A 18 4.44 -6.25 -30.37
C ARG A 18 4.28 -5.20 -29.27
N ASN A 19 3.16 -4.49 -29.23
CA ASN A 19 2.99 -3.30 -28.41
C ASN A 19 1.91 -3.46 -27.33
N ARG A 20 1.27 -4.63 -27.22
CA ARG A 20 0.35 -4.92 -26.12
C ARG A 20 1.02 -5.76 -25.04
N PHE A 21 0.98 -5.24 -23.83
CA PHE A 21 1.62 -5.82 -22.66
C PHE A 21 0.56 -6.23 -21.63
N TYR A 22 0.05 -7.44 -21.79
CA TYR A 22 -0.95 -8.02 -20.89
C TYR A 22 -0.25 -8.71 -19.72
N GLY A 23 -0.33 -8.11 -18.54
CA GLY A 23 0.21 -8.70 -17.31
C GLY A 23 0.62 -7.65 -16.27
N LYS A 24 1.25 -8.14 -15.20
CA LYS A 24 1.85 -7.31 -14.15
C LYS A 24 3.35 -7.19 -14.37
N TYR A 25 3.85 -5.97 -14.37
CA TYR A 25 5.26 -5.66 -14.57
C TYR A 25 5.81 -4.95 -13.34
N ARG A 26 7.02 -5.34 -12.90
CA ARG A 26 7.68 -4.67 -11.77
C ARG A 26 8.15 -3.30 -12.19
N GLY A 27 7.70 -2.29 -11.47
CA GLY A 27 8.13 -0.91 -11.62
C GLY A 27 8.81 -0.39 -10.36
N THR A 28 9.52 0.73 -10.52
CA THR A 28 10.02 1.54 -9.41
C THR A 28 9.45 2.94 -9.54
N VAL A 29 8.81 3.45 -8.48
CA VAL A 29 8.22 4.80 -8.48
C VAL A 29 9.30 5.85 -8.75
N SER A 30 9.08 6.72 -9.72
CA SER A 30 10.01 7.82 -10.06
C SER A 30 9.45 9.20 -9.72
N ALA A 31 8.13 9.36 -9.73
CA ALA A 31 7.46 10.60 -9.35
C ALA A 31 6.08 10.32 -8.75
N VAL A 32 5.59 11.24 -7.91
CA VAL A 32 4.30 11.15 -7.22
C VAL A 32 3.56 12.47 -7.36
N ASP A 33 2.32 12.42 -7.84
CA ASP A 33 1.38 13.55 -7.85
C ASP A 33 0.34 13.34 -6.74
N ARG A 34 0.39 14.22 -5.73
CA ARG A 34 -0.47 14.15 -4.54
C ARG A 34 -1.88 14.64 -4.80
N GLU A 35 -2.10 15.48 -5.82
CA GLU A 35 -3.43 16.01 -6.14
C GLU A 35 -4.28 14.94 -6.84
N THR A 36 -3.66 14.17 -7.73
CA THR A 36 -4.36 13.16 -8.53
C THR A 36 -4.16 11.73 -8.03
N LEU A 37 -3.30 11.53 -7.01
CA LEU A 37 -2.88 10.22 -6.48
C LEU A 37 -2.28 9.30 -7.55
N ARG A 38 -1.68 9.90 -8.58
CA ARG A 38 -0.99 9.20 -9.67
C ARG A 38 0.50 9.13 -9.38
N ILE A 39 1.13 8.14 -9.98
CA ILE A 39 2.58 8.00 -9.96
C ILE A 39 3.13 7.92 -11.37
N LYS A 40 4.43 8.18 -11.52
CA LYS A 40 5.20 7.62 -12.62
C LYS A 40 6.09 6.52 -12.10
N ALA A 41 6.44 5.58 -12.96
CA ALA A 41 7.36 4.51 -12.64
C ALA A 41 8.32 4.24 -13.80
N VAL A 42 9.49 3.68 -13.47
CA VAL A 42 10.37 3.03 -14.45
C VAL A 42 10.03 1.54 -14.47
N VAL A 43 9.70 1.00 -15.65
CA VAL A 43 9.30 -0.40 -15.85
C VAL A 43 10.26 -1.08 -16.84
N PRO A 44 11.40 -1.63 -16.39
CA PRO A 44 12.46 -2.09 -17.27
C PRO A 44 12.05 -3.15 -18.29
N ALA A 45 11.12 -4.03 -17.91
CA ALA A 45 10.66 -5.12 -18.77
C ALA A 45 9.80 -4.65 -19.97
N VAL A 46 9.31 -3.41 -19.97
CA VAL A 46 8.40 -2.87 -21.01
C VAL A 46 8.98 -1.61 -21.65
N LEU A 47 9.50 -0.68 -20.85
CA LEU A 47 9.95 0.65 -21.29
C LEU A 47 11.47 0.86 -21.17
N GLY A 48 12.21 -0.14 -20.70
CA GLY A 48 13.65 0.01 -20.42
C GLY A 48 13.90 1.07 -19.35
N ALA A 49 14.71 2.07 -19.68
CA ALA A 49 15.05 3.17 -18.76
C ALA A 49 14.03 4.33 -18.78
N ALA A 50 13.05 4.32 -19.70
CA ALA A 50 12.07 5.38 -19.79
C ALA A 50 11.02 5.29 -18.67
N GLU A 51 10.51 6.45 -18.26
CA GLU A 51 9.36 6.52 -17.36
C GLU A 51 8.06 6.20 -18.10
N THR A 52 7.09 5.67 -17.37
CA THR A 52 5.70 5.62 -17.81
C THR A 52 5.09 7.02 -17.95
N GLY A 53 3.93 7.09 -18.61
CA GLY A 53 2.96 8.15 -18.33
C GLY A 53 2.48 8.13 -16.87
N TRP A 54 1.60 9.06 -16.51
CA TRP A 54 0.98 9.06 -15.18
C TRP A 54 0.06 7.85 -15.01
N CYS A 55 0.45 6.94 -14.14
CA CYS A 55 -0.28 5.72 -13.83
C CYS A 55 -1.56 6.04 -13.05
N LEU A 56 -2.70 5.54 -13.52
CA LEU A 56 -3.95 5.58 -12.74
C LEU A 56 -3.87 4.67 -11.51
N PRO A 57 -4.42 5.07 -10.37
CA PRO A 57 -4.47 4.23 -9.17
C PRO A 57 -5.53 3.13 -9.28
N CYS A 58 -5.10 1.87 -9.17
CA CYS A 58 -5.96 0.74 -8.88
C CYS A 58 -5.84 0.42 -7.38
N VAL A 59 -6.72 1.04 -6.59
CA VAL A 59 -6.74 0.94 -5.12
C VAL A 59 -7.89 0.06 -4.63
N PRO A 60 -7.78 -0.54 -3.44
CA PRO A 60 -8.82 -1.45 -2.93
C PRO A 60 -10.18 -0.79 -2.68
N TYR A 61 -10.20 0.52 -2.41
CA TYR A 61 -11.44 1.27 -2.18
C TYR A 61 -11.25 2.72 -2.67
N ALA A 62 -12.19 3.19 -3.49
CA ALA A 62 -12.25 4.55 -4.00
C ALA A 62 -13.71 4.97 -4.24
N GLY A 63 -14.00 6.26 -4.02
CA GLY A 63 -15.29 6.88 -4.26
C GLY A 63 -15.22 8.39 -4.03
N LYS A 64 -16.34 9.09 -4.22
CA LYS A 64 -16.41 10.52 -3.89
C LYS A 64 -16.16 10.70 -2.39
N ASP A 65 -15.11 11.45 -2.04
CA ASP A 65 -14.70 11.74 -0.65
C ASP A 65 -14.46 10.48 0.21
N ALA A 66 -14.11 9.35 -0.41
CA ALA A 66 -13.90 8.06 0.25
C ALA A 66 -12.80 7.23 -0.42
N GLY A 67 -12.00 6.50 0.36
CA GLY A 67 -11.01 5.56 -0.19
C GLY A 67 -9.98 5.04 0.79
N MET A 68 -9.21 4.05 0.36
CA MET A 68 -7.99 3.60 1.03
C MET A 68 -6.78 4.30 0.40
N VAL A 69 -6.24 5.30 1.10
CA VAL A 69 -5.19 6.18 0.58
C VAL A 69 -3.81 5.68 1.04
N PHE A 70 -3.20 4.82 0.24
CA PHE A 70 -1.83 4.33 0.42
C PHE A 70 -0.98 4.67 -0.80
N LEU A 71 -0.54 5.93 -0.87
CA LEU A 71 0.28 6.42 -1.98
C LEU A 71 1.75 6.00 -1.74
N PRO A 72 2.39 5.29 -2.68
CA PRO A 72 3.76 4.84 -2.49
C PRO A 72 4.76 5.99 -2.61
N ASP A 73 5.88 5.86 -1.90
CA ASP A 73 6.99 6.80 -1.97
C ASP A 73 7.81 6.63 -3.25
N VAL A 74 8.52 7.70 -3.66
CA VAL A 74 9.54 7.61 -4.72
C VAL A 74 10.59 6.56 -4.34
N GLY A 75 10.91 5.67 -5.27
CA GLY A 75 11.83 4.55 -5.05
C GLY A 75 11.16 3.24 -4.63
N ALA A 76 9.89 3.27 -4.21
CA ALA A 76 9.14 2.07 -3.85
C ALA A 76 8.95 1.14 -5.05
N ALA A 77 8.87 -0.16 -4.79
CA ALA A 77 8.60 -1.17 -5.81
C ALA A 77 7.08 -1.36 -5.97
N VAL A 78 6.61 -1.28 -7.22
CA VAL A 78 5.18 -1.31 -7.56
C VAL A 78 4.88 -2.31 -8.67
N TRP A 79 3.65 -2.81 -8.70
CA TRP A 79 3.13 -3.54 -9.86
C TRP A 79 2.43 -2.58 -10.80
N ILE A 80 2.90 -2.55 -12.06
CA ILE A 80 2.34 -1.77 -13.15
C ILE A 80 1.60 -2.68 -14.12
N GLU A 81 0.44 -2.22 -14.55
CA GLU A 81 -0.39 -2.80 -15.61
C GLU A 81 -0.68 -1.73 -16.66
N PHE A 82 -1.29 -2.15 -17.75
CA PHE A 82 -1.61 -1.29 -18.89
C PHE A 82 -3.03 -1.58 -19.34
N GLU A 83 -3.92 -0.58 -19.38
CA GLU A 83 -5.31 -0.78 -19.78
C GLU A 83 -5.38 -1.35 -21.19
N CYS A 84 -6.07 -2.48 -21.36
CA CYS A 84 -6.10 -3.21 -22.64
C CYS A 84 -4.69 -3.53 -23.20
N GLY A 85 -3.66 -3.60 -22.36
CA GLY A 85 -2.27 -3.79 -22.74
C GLY A 85 -1.61 -2.53 -23.35
N ASP A 86 -2.28 -1.38 -23.36
CA ASP A 86 -1.77 -0.13 -23.92
C ASP A 86 -0.72 0.53 -23.03
N VAL A 87 0.52 0.61 -23.50
CA VAL A 87 1.61 1.25 -22.76
C VAL A 87 1.35 2.75 -22.49
N SER A 88 0.50 3.39 -23.28
CA SER A 88 0.09 4.78 -23.06
C SER A 88 -0.94 4.97 -21.93
N LEU A 89 -1.55 3.87 -21.45
CA LEU A 89 -2.56 3.87 -20.39
C LEU A 89 -2.09 3.04 -19.17
N PRO A 90 -1.03 3.50 -18.46
CA PRO A 90 -0.50 2.76 -17.34
C PRO A 90 -1.42 2.84 -16.11
N VAL A 91 -1.40 1.77 -15.31
CA VAL A 91 -2.12 1.63 -14.04
C VAL A 91 -1.15 1.09 -12.99
N TRP A 92 -1.17 1.62 -11.77
CA TRP A 92 -0.45 1.02 -10.64
C TRP A 92 -1.43 0.26 -9.76
N ALA A 93 -1.13 -1.01 -9.47
CA ALA A 93 -2.07 -1.95 -8.84
C ALA A 93 -1.68 -2.37 -7.42
N GLY A 94 -0.59 -1.82 -6.89
CA GLY A 94 -0.11 -2.10 -5.54
C GLY A 94 1.41 -2.09 -5.44
N CYS A 95 1.90 -2.33 -4.23
CA CYS A 95 3.32 -2.38 -3.91
C CYS A 95 3.80 -3.83 -3.73
N LEU A 96 5.11 -4.01 -3.79
CA LEU A 96 5.77 -5.24 -3.36
C LEU A 96 6.96 -4.88 -2.47
N TRP A 97 7.36 -5.79 -1.59
CA TRP A 97 8.61 -5.66 -0.86
C TRP A 97 9.76 -6.25 -1.68
N ARG A 98 10.85 -5.50 -1.80
CA ARG A 98 12.16 -6.09 -2.12
C ARG A 98 12.73 -6.77 -0.88
N HIS A 99 13.85 -7.46 -1.07
CA HIS A 99 14.55 -8.08 0.06
C HIS A 99 14.99 -7.01 1.08
N GLY A 100 14.56 -7.15 2.34
CA GLY A 100 14.90 -6.23 3.42
C GLY A 100 13.98 -5.00 3.53
N GLU A 101 12.91 -4.91 2.73
CA GLU A 101 11.92 -3.82 2.83
C GLU A 101 10.68 -4.24 3.65
N GLN A 102 10.57 -5.50 4.07
CA GLN A 102 9.45 -5.99 4.90
C GLN A 102 9.50 -5.37 6.31
N PRO A 103 8.36 -4.99 6.90
CA PRO A 103 8.33 -4.59 8.30
C PRO A 103 8.76 -5.74 9.23
N ASP A 104 9.63 -5.45 10.20
CA ASP A 104 10.14 -6.45 11.16
C ASP A 104 9.04 -7.13 11.99
N ILE A 105 7.88 -6.48 12.12
CA ILE A 105 6.72 -6.98 12.87
C ILE A 105 5.92 -8.03 12.10
N ALA A 106 6.18 -8.23 10.81
CA ALA A 106 5.40 -9.14 9.98
C ALA A 106 5.65 -10.60 10.35
N SER A 107 4.59 -11.31 10.74
CA SER A 107 4.61 -12.76 10.98
C SER A 107 3.27 -13.38 10.58
N PRO A 108 3.13 -14.71 10.50
CA PRO A 108 1.83 -15.34 10.27
C PRO A 108 0.77 -15.04 11.36
N ALA A 109 1.22 -14.74 12.60
CA ALA A 109 0.36 -14.42 13.73
C ALA A 109 0.03 -12.92 13.82
N VAL A 110 0.91 -12.05 13.31
CA VAL A 110 0.73 -10.59 13.38
C VAL A 110 0.41 -10.02 12.00
N ARG A 111 -0.77 -9.42 11.87
CA ARG A 111 -1.26 -8.80 10.64
C ARG A 111 -1.53 -7.32 10.90
N GLY A 112 -1.37 -6.46 9.89
CA GLY A 112 -1.63 -5.06 10.12
C GLY A 112 -1.20 -4.12 9.02
N ILE A 113 -1.40 -2.83 9.30
CA ILE A 113 -0.96 -1.71 8.49
C ILE A 113 0.21 -1.06 9.23
N VAL A 114 1.35 -0.96 8.55
CA VAL A 114 2.55 -0.31 9.05
C VAL A 114 2.95 0.78 8.07
N THR A 115 3.23 1.98 8.58
CA THR A 115 3.69 3.11 7.78
C THR A 115 5.18 3.37 8.01
N ALA A 116 5.84 4.02 7.04
CA ALA A 116 7.27 4.34 7.13
C ALA A 116 7.62 5.21 8.36
N SER A 117 6.67 6.04 8.82
CA SER A 117 6.82 6.87 10.03
C SER A 117 6.45 6.14 11.32
N ALA A 118 6.58 4.81 11.37
CA ALA A 118 6.36 3.98 12.56
C ALA A 118 4.94 3.99 13.16
N HIS A 119 3.91 4.51 12.46
CA HIS A 119 2.52 4.28 12.85
C HIS A 119 2.08 2.86 12.47
N LYS A 120 1.31 2.21 13.36
CA LYS A 120 0.93 0.80 13.23
C LYS A 120 -0.51 0.59 13.66
N LEU A 121 -1.25 -0.21 12.90
CA LEU A 121 -2.49 -0.88 13.34
C LEU A 121 -2.25 -2.37 13.20
N LEU A 122 -2.22 -3.10 14.32
CA LEU A 122 -1.83 -4.51 14.37
C LEU A 122 -2.94 -5.36 14.98
N PHE A 123 -3.04 -6.58 14.48
CA PHE A 123 -3.85 -7.69 14.98
C PHE A 123 -2.87 -8.83 15.28
N ASP A 124 -2.71 -9.15 16.56
CA ASP A 124 -1.81 -10.20 17.04
C ASP A 124 -2.65 -11.37 17.56
N ASP A 125 -2.66 -12.47 16.80
CA ASP A 125 -3.43 -13.67 17.15
C ASP A 125 -2.82 -14.43 18.35
N ASP A 126 -1.50 -14.35 18.53
CA ASP A 126 -0.81 -15.06 19.63
C ASP A 126 -1.04 -14.34 20.95
N ALA A 127 -1.02 -13.00 20.93
CA ALA A 127 -1.37 -12.16 22.07
C ALA A 127 -2.89 -12.01 22.27
N ALA A 128 -3.70 -12.36 21.26
CA ALA A 128 -5.13 -12.05 21.20
C ALA A 128 -5.41 -10.55 21.42
N GLU A 129 -4.61 -9.69 20.79
CA GLU A 129 -4.59 -8.24 21.00
C GLU A 129 -4.74 -7.48 19.67
N VAL A 130 -5.45 -6.35 19.70
CA VAL A 130 -5.48 -5.35 18.63
C VAL A 130 -4.85 -4.06 19.13
N THR A 131 -3.83 -3.56 18.43
CA THR A 131 -3.05 -2.41 18.88
C THR A 131 -2.90 -1.33 17.80
N LEU A 132 -3.18 -0.08 18.17
CA LEU A 132 -2.93 1.13 17.39
C LEU A 132 -1.79 1.91 18.06
N THR A 133 -0.71 2.17 17.34
CA THR A 133 0.48 2.87 17.86
C THR A 133 0.91 3.99 16.92
N ASP A 134 1.38 5.10 17.48
CA ASP A 134 2.01 6.19 16.72
C ASP A 134 3.53 6.26 16.90
N ALA A 135 4.18 7.21 16.22
CA ALA A 135 5.63 7.40 16.30
C ALA A 135 6.14 7.96 17.65
N ASN A 136 5.22 8.36 18.55
CA ASN A 136 5.54 9.03 19.82
C ASN A 136 5.29 8.12 21.03
N ASP A 137 5.23 6.80 20.81
CA ASP A 137 4.91 5.78 21.79
C ASP A 137 3.53 5.96 22.45
N ASN A 138 2.59 6.62 21.76
CA ASN A 138 1.18 6.54 22.14
C ASN A 138 0.62 5.22 21.61
N ALA A 139 -0.02 4.44 22.48
CA ALA A 139 -0.65 3.19 22.08
C ALA A 139 -2.04 3.00 22.69
N ILE A 140 -2.94 2.43 21.89
CA ILE A 140 -4.23 1.90 22.33
C ILE A 140 -4.22 0.40 22.02
N ALA A 141 -4.33 -0.42 23.05
CA ALA A 141 -4.40 -1.87 22.96
C ALA A 141 -5.76 -2.37 23.45
N MET A 142 -6.30 -3.39 22.79
CA MET A 142 -7.55 -4.05 23.14
C MET A 142 -7.31 -5.55 23.21
N ASP A 143 -7.63 -6.16 24.35
CA ASP A 143 -7.45 -7.58 24.62
C ASP A 143 -8.60 -8.12 25.49
N ALA A 144 -8.48 -9.35 25.99
CA ALA A 144 -9.47 -9.96 26.88
C ALA A 144 -9.61 -9.26 28.24
N SER A 145 -8.66 -8.40 28.63
CA SER A 145 -8.69 -7.64 29.89
C SER A 145 -9.40 -6.30 29.73
N GLY A 146 -9.63 -5.84 28.50
CA GLY A 146 -10.35 -4.60 28.19
C GLY A 146 -9.60 -3.71 27.20
N VAL A 147 -9.62 -2.40 27.46
CA VAL A 147 -8.99 -1.38 26.59
C VAL A 147 -7.97 -0.57 27.38
N ARG A 148 -6.72 -0.56 26.91
CA ARG A 148 -5.60 0.14 27.53
C ARG A 148 -5.07 1.24 26.62
N HIS A 149 -5.02 2.47 27.11
CA HIS A 149 -4.24 3.56 26.52
C HIS A 149 -2.93 3.74 27.29
N THR A 150 -1.82 3.93 26.59
CA THR A 150 -0.49 4.15 27.18
C THR A 150 0.26 5.28 26.49
N ARG A 151 1.07 5.99 27.27
CA ARG A 151 2.08 6.94 26.80
C ARG A 151 3.26 6.95 27.77
N GLY A 152 4.38 6.34 27.38
CA GLY A 152 5.50 6.13 28.30
C GLY A 152 5.04 5.35 29.55
N ASN A 153 5.25 5.93 30.74
CA ASN A 153 4.86 5.30 32.01
C ASN A 153 3.42 5.60 32.44
N GLN A 154 2.66 6.38 31.65
CA GLN A 154 1.28 6.74 31.98
C GLN A 154 0.30 5.78 31.30
N SER A 155 -0.75 5.39 32.01
CA SER A 155 -1.74 4.44 31.52
C SER A 155 -3.17 4.79 31.95
N LEU A 156 -4.11 4.47 31.08
CA LEU A 156 -5.54 4.41 31.38
C LEU A 156 -6.05 3.04 30.94
N MET A 157 -6.59 2.27 31.86
CA MET A 157 -7.14 0.94 31.61
C MET A 157 -8.63 0.92 31.95
N VAL A 158 -9.45 0.54 30.99
CA VAL A 158 -10.88 0.25 31.19
C VAL A 158 -11.05 -1.27 31.12
N GLY A 159 -11.29 -1.90 32.26
CA GLY A 159 -11.62 -3.32 32.36
C GLY A 159 -13.09 -3.54 32.77
N ASP A 160 -13.48 -4.80 32.91
CA ASP A 160 -14.88 -5.20 33.13
C ASP A 160 -15.57 -4.55 34.34
N ALA A 161 -14.83 -4.34 35.42
CA ALA A 161 -15.36 -3.86 36.70
C ALA A 161 -14.80 -2.52 37.15
N SER A 162 -13.77 -1.98 36.48
CA SER A 162 -13.07 -0.79 36.97
C SER A 162 -12.37 -0.04 35.85
N VAL A 163 -12.15 1.25 36.11
CA VAL A 163 -11.23 2.11 35.36
C VAL A 163 -10.04 2.40 36.25
N SER A 164 -8.84 2.10 35.76
CA SER A 164 -7.57 2.36 36.45
C SER A 164 -6.77 3.43 35.72
N VAL A 165 -6.29 4.42 36.47
CA VAL A 165 -5.37 5.47 35.99
C VAL A 165 -4.03 5.22 36.65
N ASN A 166 -2.96 5.10 35.85
CA ASN A 166 -1.59 4.84 36.30
C ASN A 166 -1.53 3.72 37.36
N ASP A 167 -2.16 2.59 37.06
CA ASP A 167 -2.23 1.41 37.94
C ASP A 167 -2.77 1.70 39.36
N GLY A 168 -3.73 2.63 39.45
CA GLY A 168 -4.40 3.01 40.70
C GLY A 168 -3.83 4.26 41.36
N ALA A 169 -2.74 4.83 40.84
CA ALA A 169 -2.26 6.15 41.22
C ALA A 169 -3.15 7.21 40.54
N MET A 170 -4.30 7.50 41.14
CA MET A 170 -5.20 8.55 40.66
C MET A 170 -4.60 9.93 40.96
N GLU A 171 -3.83 10.45 40.01
CA GLU A 171 -3.35 11.84 39.98
C GLU A 171 -3.88 12.49 38.70
N VAL A 172 -4.72 13.53 38.86
CA VAL A 172 -5.18 14.41 37.79
C VAL A 172 -4.68 15.80 38.15
N SER A 173 -3.59 16.22 37.52
CA SER A 173 -2.96 17.54 37.69
C SER A 173 -3.43 18.52 36.64
#